data_AF-A0A9Y4NWN8-F1
#
_entry.id   AF-A0A9Y4NWN8-F1
#
_cell.length_a   1.000
_cell.length_b   1.000
_cell.length_c   1.000
_cell.angle_alpha   90.00
_cell.angle_beta   90.00
_cell.angle_gamma   90.00
#
_symmetry.space_group_name_H-M   'P 1'
#
loop_
_entity.id
_entity.type
_entity.pdbx_description
1 polymer ?
#
loop_
_entity_poly.entity_id
_entity_poly.type
_entity_poly.pdbx_seq_one_letter_code
_entity_poly.pdbx_strand_id
1 'polypeptide(L)'
;EVSIQFVISGLLHVYQRMIDREEETRLFVTHPGELVGHLAVLTGEPLIFTVRAQRDCSFLSISKTHFYEIMRVEPKVVLNVAHTVVKRMSSFVRQIDFALDWMAVEAGRAVYRQGEKSDSTFIVLSGRLRSVIMKEDGKKELIGEYGRGDLIGV
;
A
#
# COMPACT_ATOMS: atom_id res chain seq x y z
N GLU A 1 11.62 -12.46 -6.39
CA GLU A 1 12.33 -12.00 -5.17
C GLU A 1 12.19 -10.49 -5.06
N VAL A 2 11.92 -9.93 -3.87
CA VAL A 2 11.72 -8.47 -3.71
C VAL A 2 13.07 -7.80 -3.50
N SER A 3 13.41 -6.84 -4.36
CA SER A 3 14.68 -6.09 -4.31
C SER A 3 14.45 -4.61 -4.58
N ILE A 4 15.29 -3.77 -3.98
CA ILE A 4 15.42 -2.37 -4.35
C ILE A 4 16.39 -2.27 -5.52
N GLN A 5 15.99 -1.58 -6.59
CA GLN A 5 16.85 -1.34 -7.75
C GLN A 5 17.20 0.15 -7.82
N PHE A 6 18.48 0.47 -7.92
CA PHE A 6 19.00 1.83 -8.12
C PHE A 6 19.55 1.95 -9.53
N VAL A 7 18.98 2.86 -10.34
CA VAL A 7 19.36 2.99 -11.74
C VAL A 7 20.68 3.77 -11.85
N ILE A 8 21.71 3.14 -12.42
CA ILE A 8 23.00 3.79 -12.72
C ILE A 8 22.93 4.46 -14.10
N SER A 9 22.43 3.74 -15.10
CA SER A 9 22.29 4.23 -16.48
C SER A 9 21.10 3.58 -17.18
N GLY A 10 20.56 4.26 -18.19
CA GLY A 10 19.36 3.82 -18.90
C GLY A 10 18.05 4.29 -18.23
N LEU A 11 16.94 3.60 -18.49
CA LEU A 11 15.61 3.91 -17.95
C LEU A 11 14.84 2.62 -17.66
N LEU A 12 14.19 2.55 -16.50
CA LEU A 12 13.29 1.46 -16.16
C LEU A 12 11.84 1.94 -16.19
N HIS A 13 11.00 1.29 -16.98
CA HIS A 13 9.57 1.55 -17.03
C HIS A 13 8.84 0.64 -16.04
N VAL A 14 7.92 1.24 -15.28
CA VAL A 14 7.09 0.52 -14.31
C VAL A 14 5.67 0.43 -14.84
N TYR A 15 5.16 -0.80 -14.92
CA TYR A 15 3.86 -1.15 -15.46
C TYR A 15 3.00 -1.83 -14.40
N GLN A 16 1.71 -1.53 -14.37
CA GLN A 16 0.74 -2.25 -13.55
C GLN A 16 -0.32 -2.87 -14.45
N ARG A 17 -0.63 -4.14 -14.19
CA ARG A 17 -1.77 -4.82 -14.81
C ARG A 17 -3.02 -4.47 -14.02
N MET A 18 -4.04 -3.96 -14.70
CA MET A 18 -5.34 -3.71 -14.09
C MET A 18 -6.03 -5.05 -13.81
N ILE A 19 -6.79 -5.15 -12.71
CA ILE A 19 -7.51 -6.39 -12.35
C ILE A 19 -8.53 -6.77 -13.43
N ASP A 20 -9.13 -5.77 -14.08
CA ASP A 20 -10.23 -5.97 -15.05
C ASP A 20 -9.80 -5.86 -16.53
N ARG A 21 -8.51 -5.63 -16.82
CA ARG A 21 -8.01 -5.49 -18.20
C ARG A 21 -6.69 -6.22 -18.41
N GLU A 22 -6.53 -6.85 -19.56
CA GLU A 22 -5.24 -7.43 -19.96
C GLU A 22 -4.18 -6.37 -20.30
N GLU A 23 -4.59 -5.11 -20.47
CA GLU A 23 -3.68 -4.01 -20.76
C GLU A 23 -2.84 -3.61 -19.54
N GLU A 24 -1.54 -3.54 -19.75
CA GLU A 24 -0.61 -2.99 -18.78
C GLU A 24 -0.55 -1.47 -18.92
N THR A 25 -0.86 -0.76 -17.83
CA THR A 25 -0.73 0.70 -17.78
C THR A 25 0.65 1.07 -17.27
N ARG A 26 1.38 1.92 -18.02
CA ARG A 26 2.65 2.47 -17.56
C ARG A 26 2.38 3.49 -16.45
N LEU A 27 2.81 3.17 -15.24
CA LEU A 27 2.66 4.04 -14.07
C LEU A 27 3.65 5.20 -14.12
N PHE A 28 4.94 4.89 -14.26
CA PHE A 28 6.01 5.89 -14.28
C PHE A 28 7.30 5.34 -14.90
N VAL A 29 8.27 6.23 -15.11
CA VAL A 29 9.64 5.91 -15.54
C VAL A 29 10.61 6.20 -14.39
N THR A 30 11.61 5.35 -14.25
CA THR A 30 12.69 5.49 -13.26
C THR A 30 13.97 5.83 -14.00
N HIS A 31 14.54 6.99 -13.65
CA HIS A 31 15.71 7.60 -14.26
C HIS A 31 17.00 7.27 -13.49
N PRO A 32 18.18 7.51 -14.09
CA PRO A 32 19.46 7.39 -13.39
C PRO A 32 19.47 8.22 -12.09
N GLY A 33 19.96 7.63 -11.01
CA GLY A 33 19.94 8.23 -9.67
C GLY A 33 18.67 7.94 -8.87
N GLU A 34 17.70 7.21 -9.42
CA GLU A 34 16.43 6.93 -8.76
C GLU A 34 16.29 5.46 -8.35
N LEU A 35 15.41 5.23 -7.36
CA LEU A 35 15.10 3.92 -6.81
C LEU A 35 13.74 3.40 -7.30
N VAL A 36 13.63 2.09 -7.52
CA VAL A 36 12.37 1.36 -7.75
C VAL A 36 12.31 0.09 -6.89
N GLY A 37 11.10 -0.38 -6.57
CA GLY A 37 10.89 -1.55 -5.70
C GLY A 37 10.98 -1.28 -4.20
N HIS A 38 11.43 -0.08 -3.81
CA HIS A 38 11.65 0.30 -2.42
C HIS A 38 10.36 0.34 -1.57
N LEU A 39 9.20 0.64 -2.15
CA LEU A 39 7.92 0.63 -1.42
C LEU A 39 7.63 -0.75 -0.81
N ALA A 40 7.77 -1.83 -1.58
CA ALA A 40 7.52 -3.20 -1.10
C ALA A 40 8.50 -3.63 0.01
N VAL A 41 9.73 -3.11 -0.02
CA VAL A 41 10.71 -3.41 1.02
C VAL A 41 10.35 -2.69 2.32
N LEU A 42 9.87 -1.45 2.24
CA LEU A 42 9.43 -0.64 3.38
C LEU A 42 8.12 -1.15 4.00
N THR A 43 7.11 -1.46 3.17
CA THR A 43 5.77 -1.84 3.65
C THR A 43 5.63 -3.33 3.90
N GLY A 44 6.50 -4.16 3.31
CA GLY A 44 6.36 -5.61 3.31
C GLY A 44 5.28 -6.14 2.36
N GLU A 45 4.54 -5.26 1.68
CA GLU A 45 3.51 -5.64 0.70
C GLU A 45 4.13 -6.17 -0.61
N PRO A 46 3.47 -7.11 -1.29
CA PRO A 46 3.93 -7.59 -2.60
C PRO A 46 3.95 -6.45 -3.63
N LEU A 47 4.92 -6.51 -4.54
CA LEU A 47 4.99 -5.62 -5.68
C LEU A 47 3.82 -5.94 -6.64
N ILE A 48 2.93 -4.98 -6.85
CA ILE A 48 1.81 -5.07 -7.80
C ILE A 48 2.17 -4.52 -9.20
N PHE A 49 3.47 -4.44 -9.51
CA PHE A 49 3.95 -3.86 -10.76
C PHE A 49 5.13 -4.64 -11.35
N THR A 50 5.25 -4.54 -12.68
CA THR A 50 6.33 -5.12 -13.49
C THR A 50 7.31 -4.02 -13.88
N VAL A 51 8.61 -4.29 -13.74
CA VAL A 51 9.67 -3.36 -14.17
C VAL A 51 10.30 -3.89 -15.46
N ARG A 52 10.43 -3.03 -16.48
CA ARG A 52 11.05 -3.38 -17.77
C ARG A 52 12.04 -2.32 -18.21
N ALA A 53 13.20 -2.77 -18.69
CA ALA A 53 14.14 -1.92 -19.42
C ALA A 53 13.68 -1.78 -20.88
N GLN A 54 13.62 -0.57 -21.43
CA GLN A 54 13.35 -0.36 -22.86
C GLN A 54 14.60 -0.35 -23.74
N ARG A 55 15.76 -0.19 -23.12
CA ARG A 55 17.08 -0.14 -23.75
C ARG A 55 18.08 -0.73 -22.78
N ASP A 56 19.34 -0.85 -23.19
CA ASP A 56 20.40 -1.27 -22.29
C ASP A 56 20.42 -0.37 -21.04
N CYS A 57 20.33 -1.00 -19.87
CA CYS A 57 20.27 -0.34 -18.57
C CYS A 57 21.21 -1.03 -17.61
N SER A 58 21.87 -0.25 -16.74
CA SER A 58 22.65 -0.75 -15.62
C SER A 58 22.02 -0.26 -14.32
N PHE A 59 21.86 -1.15 -13.36
CA PHE A 59 21.28 -0.86 -12.05
C PHE A 59 21.91 -1.72 -10.96
N LEU A 60 21.99 -1.17 -9.75
CA LEU A 60 22.32 -1.94 -8.55
C LEU A 60 21.07 -2.60 -8.01
N SER A 61 21.18 -3.85 -7.57
CA SER A 61 20.09 -4.56 -6.91
C SER A 61 20.48 -4.87 -5.47
N ILE A 62 19.65 -4.44 -4.52
CA ILE A 62 19.78 -4.76 -3.10
C ILE A 62 18.58 -5.64 -2.73
N SER A 63 18.83 -6.88 -2.31
CA SER A 63 17.75 -7.76 -1.86
C SER A 63 17.08 -7.22 -0.60
N LYS A 64 15.84 -7.64 -0.34
CA LYS A 64 15.15 -7.32 0.91
C LYS A 64 16.00 -7.69 2.13
N THR A 65 16.66 -8.86 2.14
CA THR A 65 17.49 -9.31 3.27
C THR A 65 18.66 -8.35 3.55
N HIS A 66 19.45 -8.02 2.53
CA HIS A 66 20.57 -7.10 2.69
C HIS A 66 20.12 -5.70 3.09
N PHE A 67 18.99 -5.22 2.56
CA PHE A 67 18.45 -3.92 2.98
C PHE A 67 18.07 -3.91 4.46
N TYR A 68 17.49 -5.00 4.97
CA TYR A 68 17.17 -5.12 6.40
C TYR A 68 18.41 -5.21 7.29
N GLU A 69 19.48 -5.83 6.83
CA GLU A 69 20.77 -5.82 7.52
C GLU A 69 21.35 -4.41 7.60
N ILE A 70 21.31 -3.65 6.49
CA ILE A 70 21.72 -2.24 6.48
C ILE A 70 20.88 -1.42 7.46
N MET A 71 19.55 -1.59 7.47
CA MET A 71 18.67 -0.89 8.41
C MET A 71 18.97 -1.21 9.88
N ARG A 72 19.42 -2.42 10.19
CA ARG A 72 19.82 -2.80 11.56
C ARG A 72 21.09 -2.07 12.00
N VAL A 73 22.01 -1.81 11.09
CA VAL A 73 23.28 -1.13 11.37
C VAL A 73 23.11 0.39 11.35
N GLU A 74 22.41 0.93 10.35
CA GLU A 74 22.14 2.37 10.18
C GLU A 74 20.63 2.60 9.92
N PRO A 75 19.83 2.76 10.98
CA PRO A 75 18.38 2.95 10.86
C PRO A 75 17.99 4.18 10.03
N LYS A 76 18.83 5.23 9.95
CA LYS A 76 18.49 6.45 9.19
C LYS A 76 18.34 6.21 7.70
N VAL A 77 18.92 5.13 7.16
CA VAL A 77 18.75 4.75 5.74
C VAL A 77 17.27 4.59 5.38
N VAL A 78 16.44 4.10 6.31
CA VAL A 78 15.00 3.92 6.07
C VAL A 78 14.31 5.26 5.76
N LEU A 79 14.71 6.34 6.42
CA LEU A 79 14.12 7.67 6.24
C LEU A 79 14.44 8.23 4.87
N ASN A 80 15.67 8.02 4.39
CA ASN A 80 16.08 8.44 3.05
C ASN A 80 15.27 7.71 1.97
N VAL A 81 15.06 6.40 2.14
CA VAL A 81 14.27 5.59 1.20
C VAL A 81 12.77 5.88 1.31
N ALA A 82 12.25 6.16 2.49
CA ALA A 82 10.87 6.61 2.68
C ALA A 82 10.62 7.96 1.99
N HIS A 83 11.56 8.91 2.12
CA HIS A 83 11.49 10.19 1.42
C HIS A 83 11.41 10.05 -0.11
N THR A 84 12.05 9.03 -0.71
CA THR A 84 11.92 8.83 -2.17
C THR A 84 10.53 8.34 -2.57
N VAL A 85 9.84 7.58 -1.71
CA VAL A 85 8.42 7.22 -1.94
C VAL A 85 7.55 8.48 -1.92
N VAL A 86 7.66 9.27 -0.85
CA VAL A 86 6.81 10.46 -0.63
C VAL A 86 6.97 11.49 -1.75
N LYS A 87 8.18 11.65 -2.29
CA LYS A 87 8.45 12.52 -3.44
C LYS A 87 7.71 12.09 -4.71
N ARG A 88 7.45 10.80 -4.88
CA ARG A 88 6.73 10.23 -6.04
C ARG A 88 5.22 10.19 -5.86
N MET A 89 4.71 10.37 -4.64
CA MET A 89 3.27 10.45 -4.39
C MET A 89 2.70 11.76 -4.95
N SER A 90 1.51 11.67 -5.55
CA SER A 90 0.79 12.85 -6.01
C SER A 90 0.43 13.76 -4.84
N SER A 91 0.28 15.07 -5.10
CA SER A 91 -0.22 16.01 -4.09
C SER A 91 -1.56 15.57 -3.53
N PHE A 92 -2.44 15.02 -4.37
CA PHE A 92 -3.74 14.49 -3.97
C PHE A 92 -3.62 13.37 -2.92
N VAL A 93 -2.77 12.37 -3.16
CA VAL A 93 -2.56 11.27 -2.20
C VAL A 93 -1.98 11.80 -0.88
N ARG A 94 -1.06 12.77 -0.93
CA ARG A 94 -0.53 13.41 0.29
C ARG A 94 -1.57 14.26 1.03
N GLN A 95 -2.51 14.87 0.32
CA GLN A 95 -3.63 15.60 0.95
C GLN A 95 -4.62 14.64 1.61
N ILE A 96 -4.90 13.50 0.98
CA ILE A 96 -5.71 12.43 1.59
C ILE A 96 -5.03 11.96 2.88
N ASP A 97 -3.74 11.64 2.84
CA ASP A 97 -2.99 11.20 4.03
C ASP A 97 -3.11 12.17 5.21
N PHE A 98 -3.09 13.49 4.93
CA PHE A 98 -3.29 14.52 5.95
C PHE A 98 -4.73 14.63 6.46
N ALA A 99 -5.72 14.27 5.63
CA ALA A 99 -7.14 14.36 5.96
C ALA A 99 -7.71 13.07 6.59
N LEU A 100 -6.92 11.99 6.64
CA LEU A 100 -7.34 10.72 7.22
C LEU A 100 -7.12 10.70 8.74
N ASP A 101 -8.18 10.36 9.47
CA ASP A 101 -8.10 10.12 10.91
C ASP A 101 -7.86 8.63 11.21
N TRP A 102 -6.92 8.36 12.11
CA TRP A 102 -6.63 7.01 12.58
C TRP A 102 -7.60 6.62 13.71
N MET A 103 -8.39 5.57 13.49
CA MET A 103 -9.29 5.03 14.51
C MET A 103 -8.81 3.66 15.01
N ALA A 104 -8.61 3.54 16.31
CA ALA A 104 -8.37 2.26 16.98
C ALA A 104 -9.64 1.82 17.72
N VAL A 105 -10.09 0.60 17.47
CA VAL A 105 -11.31 0.05 18.07
C VAL A 105 -10.97 -1.25 18.80
N GLU A 106 -11.39 -1.34 20.07
CA GLU A 106 -11.19 -2.54 20.88
C GLU A 106 -12.06 -3.71 20.39
N ALA A 107 -11.61 -4.93 20.67
CA ALA A 107 -12.37 -6.13 20.34
C ALA A 107 -13.79 -6.07 20.95
N GLY A 108 -14.79 -6.35 20.12
CA GLY A 108 -16.21 -6.34 20.52
C GLY A 108 -16.88 -4.97 20.49
N ARG A 109 -16.14 -3.87 20.28
CA ARG A 109 -16.74 -2.54 20.04
C ARG A 109 -17.20 -2.42 18.59
N ALA A 110 -18.34 -1.76 18.40
CA ALA A 110 -18.87 -1.45 17.08
C ALA A 110 -18.22 -0.18 16.52
N VAL A 111 -17.84 -0.21 15.25
CA VAL A 111 -17.37 0.99 14.51
C VAL A 111 -18.57 1.91 14.21
N TYR A 112 -19.67 1.32 13.75
CA TYR A 112 -20.97 1.97 13.53
C TYR A 112 -22.09 0.96 13.77
N ARG A 113 -23.35 1.42 13.89
CA ARG A 113 -24.52 0.55 14.05
C ARG A 113 -25.53 0.69 12.92
N GLN A 114 -26.28 -0.38 12.68
CA GLN A 114 -27.38 -0.39 11.72
C GLN A 114 -28.40 0.71 12.05
N GLY A 115 -28.75 1.50 11.03
CA GLY A 115 -29.69 2.62 11.15
C GLY A 115 -29.07 3.95 11.59
N GLU A 116 -27.79 3.97 11.98
CA GLU A 116 -27.07 5.22 12.19
C GLU A 116 -26.79 5.90 10.84
N LYS A 117 -26.88 7.23 10.78
CA LYS A 117 -26.55 8.00 9.57
C LYS A 117 -25.04 7.90 9.34
N SER A 118 -24.64 7.38 8.17
CA SER A 118 -23.22 7.34 7.78
C SER A 118 -22.74 8.74 7.37
N ASP A 119 -21.62 9.17 7.92
CA ASP A 119 -20.86 10.36 7.51
C ASP A 119 -19.43 10.02 7.07
N SER A 120 -19.00 8.76 7.22
CA SER A 120 -17.61 8.34 7.13
C SER A 120 -17.48 6.97 6.46
N THR A 121 -16.43 6.81 5.68
CA THR A 121 -16.01 5.54 5.08
C THR A 121 -14.68 5.13 5.68
N PHE A 122 -14.56 3.85 6.05
CA PHE A 122 -13.37 3.35 6.74
C PHE A 122 -12.65 2.30 5.91
N ILE A 123 -11.32 2.28 6.03
CA ILE A 123 -10.47 1.24 5.46
C ILE A 123 -9.86 0.47 6.63
N VAL A 124 -10.03 -0.85 6.64
CA VAL A 124 -9.48 -1.70 7.70
C VAL A 124 -7.98 -1.86 7.47
N LEU A 125 -7.15 -1.26 8.34
CA LEU A 125 -5.69 -1.33 8.19
C LEU A 125 -5.07 -2.52 8.92
N SER A 126 -5.72 -3.00 9.98
CA SER A 126 -5.31 -4.16 10.76
C SER A 126 -6.50 -4.73 11.55
N GLY A 127 -6.49 -6.04 11.79
CA GLY A 127 -7.55 -6.74 12.52
C GLY A 127 -8.63 -7.34 11.62
N ARG A 128 -9.77 -7.67 12.24
CA ARG A 128 -10.97 -8.20 11.57
C ARG A 128 -12.22 -7.55 12.15
N LEU A 129 -13.12 -7.13 11.27
CA LEU A 129 -14.44 -6.62 11.61
C LEU A 129 -15.51 -7.59 11.12
N ARG A 130 -16.66 -7.59 11.79
CA ARG A 130 -17.82 -8.43 11.45
C ARG A 130 -19.01 -7.53 11.17
N SER A 131 -19.65 -7.71 10.02
CA SER A 131 -20.96 -7.11 9.77
C SER A 131 -22.04 -8.00 10.39
N VAL A 132 -22.79 -7.41 11.32
CA VAL A 132 -23.89 -8.07 12.01
C VAL A 132 -25.14 -7.24 11.78
N ILE A 133 -26.18 -7.87 11.23
CA ILE A 133 -27.49 -7.25 11.10
C ILE A 133 -28.43 -7.75 12.19
N MET A 134 -29.33 -6.88 12.64
CA MET A 134 -30.46 -7.26 13.45
C MET A 134 -31.65 -7.49 12.51
N LYS A 135 -32.17 -8.73 12.49
CA LYS A 135 -33.40 -9.07 11.77
C LYS A 135 -34.61 -8.48 12.46
N GLU A 136 -35.73 -8.44 11.75
CA GLU A 136 -37.03 -8.00 12.28
C GLU A 136 -37.48 -8.82 13.51
N ASP A 137 -37.04 -10.07 13.62
CA ASP A 137 -37.31 -10.95 14.77
C ASP A 137 -36.40 -10.68 15.99
N GLY A 138 -35.54 -9.66 15.91
CA GLY A 138 -34.60 -9.27 16.96
C GLY A 138 -33.33 -10.13 17.02
N LYS A 139 -33.17 -11.15 16.17
CA LYS A 139 -31.96 -11.98 16.14
C LYS A 139 -30.83 -11.29 15.40
N LYS A 140 -29.61 -11.48 15.91
CA LYS A 140 -28.38 -11.05 15.26
C LYS A 140 -27.92 -12.10 14.27
N GLU A 141 -27.65 -11.68 13.04
CA GLU A 141 -27.09 -12.52 11.98
C GLU A 141 -25.76 -11.94 11.49
N LEU A 142 -24.74 -12.79 11.38
CA LEU A 142 -23.44 -12.45 10.80
C LEU A 142 -23.54 -12.53 9.28
N ILE A 143 -23.28 -11.40 8.60
CA ILE A 143 -23.37 -11.31 7.13
C ILE A 143 -22.02 -11.47 6.47
N GLY A 144 -20.94 -11.03 7.13
CA GLY A 144 -19.60 -11.14 6.57
C GLY A 144 -18.52 -10.70 7.54
N GLU A 145 -17.28 -11.02 7.17
CA GLU A 145 -16.07 -10.53 7.84
C GLU A 145 -15.29 -9.63 6.88
N TYR A 146 -14.69 -8.58 7.42
CA TYR A 146 -13.81 -7.65 6.70
C TYR A 146 -12.43 -7.67 7.34
N GLY A 147 -11.41 -7.83 6.52
CA GLY A 147 -10.02 -7.87 6.92
C GLY A 147 -9.24 -6.68 6.38
N ARG A 148 -7.92 -6.76 6.48
CA ARG A 148 -7.01 -5.71 6.03
C ARG A 148 -7.20 -5.38 4.55
N GLY A 149 -7.36 -4.09 4.26
CA GLY A 149 -7.57 -3.54 2.91
C GLY A 149 -9.05 -3.39 2.54
N ASP A 150 -9.96 -4.03 3.27
CA ASP A 150 -11.39 -3.93 3.00
C ASP A 150 -11.94 -2.57 3.43
N LEU A 151 -12.93 -2.12 2.67
CA LEU A 151 -13.57 -0.83 2.83
C LEU A 151 -15.00 -1.04 3.36
N ILE A 152 -15.36 -0.31 4.42
CA ILE A 152 -16.65 -0.43 5.13
C ILE A 152 -17.32 0.93 5.30
N GLY A 153 -18.61 0.93 5.62
CA GLY A 153 -19.39 2.17 5.80
C GLY A 153 -19.78 2.87 4.49
N VAL A 154 -19.82 2.11 3.39
CA VAL A 154 -20.33 2.55 2.07
C VAL A 154 -21.82 2.34 1.96
#